data_AF-I6ZT42-F1
#
_entry.id   AF-I6ZT42-F1
#
_cell.length_a   1.000
_cell.length_b   1.000
_cell.length_c   1.000
_cell.angle_alpha   90.00
_cell.angle_beta   90.00
_cell.angle_gamma   90.00
#
_symmetry.space_group_name_H-M   'P 1'
#
loop_
_entity.id
_entity.type
_entity.pdbx_description
1 polymer ?
#
loop_
_entity_poly.entity_id
_entity_poly.type
_entity_poly.pdbx_seq_one_letter_code
_entity_poly.pdbx_strand_id
1 'polypeptide(L)'
;MTRTEDVEERKGISELLTCISDYPGCLNTIFFGLANEFISFINNNRTHIGLEEILKVVLVVIRKRSIAYEDMVVFHYQVILGMIRTRFCGESKEISNVIKAICRNYPELIPLTIKHFKKVFGEVWSNTKVVIVHAMGETFSVMGDEMYLCLENEICELIGMSFDSNHHLVIEDMAEILLLNYRSILRHKETFVPKVFEPIYRASQKFWRIEGVNKILRILHAILEMDCRLFERCLKAYNVKRWRNRWKRESSCS
;
A
#
# COMPACT_ATOMS: atom_id res chain seq x y z
N MET A 1 -16.14 26.39 -0.24
CA MET A 1 -16.62 26.18 -1.63
C MET A 1 -16.46 24.72 -2.05
N THR A 2 -15.30 24.08 -1.89
CA THR A 2 -15.13 22.63 -2.16
C THR A 2 -16.04 21.68 -1.37
N ARG A 3 -16.72 22.20 -0.34
CA ARG A 3 -17.64 21.47 0.55
C ARG A 3 -19.11 21.52 0.11
N THR A 4 -19.40 22.10 -1.06
CA THR A 4 -20.75 22.08 -1.66
C THR A 4 -21.19 20.65 -1.95
N GLU A 5 -22.48 20.35 -1.83
CA GLU A 5 -23.05 19.04 -2.17
C GLU A 5 -23.15 18.84 -3.69
N ASP A 6 -23.14 19.94 -4.46
CA ASP A 6 -23.18 19.91 -5.92
C ASP A 6 -21.84 19.40 -6.50
N VAL A 7 -21.91 18.25 -7.18
CA VAL A 7 -20.76 17.59 -7.80
C VAL A 7 -20.15 18.45 -8.92
N GLU A 8 -20.97 19.12 -9.72
CA GLU A 8 -20.50 19.93 -10.85
C GLU A 8 -19.83 21.21 -10.35
N GLU A 9 -20.36 21.82 -9.28
CA GLU A 9 -19.72 22.96 -8.64
C GLU A 9 -18.34 22.57 -8.06
N ARG A 10 -18.26 21.42 -7.36
CA ARG A 10 -16.96 20.92 -6.83
C ARG A 10 -15.95 20.66 -7.95
N LYS A 11 -16.40 20.10 -9.06
CA LYS A 11 -15.56 19.84 -10.22
C LYS A 11 -15.03 21.14 -10.83
N GLY A 12 -15.91 22.12 -11.06
CA GLY A 12 -15.51 23.44 -11.57
C GLY A 12 -14.52 24.15 -10.64
N ILE A 13 -14.72 24.08 -9.32
CA ILE A 13 -13.76 24.62 -8.34
C ILE A 13 -12.41 23.90 -8.44
N SER A 14 -12.41 22.59 -8.61
CA SER A 14 -11.17 21.79 -8.67
C SER A 14 -10.39 22.04 -9.95
N GLU A 15 -11.08 22.20 -11.08
CA GLU A 15 -10.48 22.63 -12.35
C GLU A 15 -9.88 24.02 -12.21
N LEU A 16 -10.62 24.96 -11.61
CA LEU A 16 -10.11 26.32 -11.35
C LEU A 16 -8.86 26.31 -10.45
N LEU A 17 -8.89 25.58 -9.33
CA LEU A 17 -7.74 25.45 -8.43
C LEU A 17 -6.54 24.81 -9.15
N THR A 18 -6.79 23.84 -10.02
CA THR A 18 -5.75 23.22 -10.85
C THR A 18 -5.10 24.26 -11.77
N CYS A 19 -5.89 25.04 -12.51
CA CYS A 19 -5.38 26.11 -13.38
C CYS A 19 -4.63 27.19 -12.58
N ILE A 20 -5.14 27.62 -11.42
CA ILE A 20 -4.47 28.63 -10.60
C ILE A 20 -3.13 28.08 -10.05
N SER A 21 -3.05 26.78 -9.79
CA SER A 21 -1.81 26.15 -9.32
C SER A 21 -0.69 26.14 -10.37
N ASP A 22 -0.96 26.46 -11.64
CA ASP A 22 0.09 26.64 -12.66
C ASP A 22 0.89 27.95 -12.46
N TYR A 23 0.34 28.90 -11.71
CA TYR A 23 1.03 30.14 -11.39
C TYR A 23 1.93 29.94 -10.15
N PRO A 24 3.27 30.11 -10.26
CA PRO A 24 4.20 29.81 -9.16
C PRO A 24 3.91 30.57 -7.87
N GLY A 25 3.44 31.83 -7.97
CA GLY A 25 3.08 32.66 -6.81
C GLY A 25 1.85 32.15 -6.04
N CYS A 26 1.01 31.32 -6.65
CA CYS A 26 -0.19 30.78 -6.03
C CYS A 26 -0.03 29.32 -5.57
N LEU A 27 0.95 28.59 -6.12
CA LEU A 27 1.15 27.16 -5.89
C LEU A 27 1.24 26.80 -4.40
N ASN A 28 2.14 27.46 -3.67
CA ASN A 28 2.37 27.16 -2.25
C ASN A 28 1.14 27.50 -1.41
N THR A 29 0.50 28.63 -1.70
CA THR A 29 -0.75 29.04 -1.01
C THR A 29 -1.86 28.02 -1.23
N ILE A 30 -2.02 27.52 -2.46
CA ILE A 30 -2.97 26.44 -2.77
C ILE A 30 -2.59 25.18 -2.00
N PHE A 31 -1.34 24.74 -2.10
CA PHE A 31 -0.88 23.52 -1.43
C PHE A 31 -1.14 23.55 0.08
N PHE A 32 -0.73 24.62 0.76
CA PHE A 32 -0.96 24.77 2.20
C PHE A 32 -2.45 24.91 2.55
N GLY A 33 -3.23 25.60 1.72
CA GLY A 33 -4.68 25.68 1.88
C GLY A 33 -5.35 24.30 1.83
N LEU A 34 -4.99 23.47 0.85
CA LEU A 34 -5.50 22.10 0.73
C LEU A 34 -5.01 21.20 1.87
N ALA A 35 -3.76 21.35 2.31
CA ALA A 35 -3.23 20.63 3.47
C ALA A 35 -4.02 20.94 4.75
N ASN A 36 -4.33 22.22 4.99
CA ASN A 36 -5.13 22.64 6.14
C ASN A 36 -6.54 22.06 6.13
N GLU A 37 -7.16 21.93 4.95
CA GLU A 37 -8.47 21.29 4.82
C GLU A 37 -8.43 19.82 5.24
N PHE A 38 -7.40 19.07 4.83
CA PHE A 38 -7.23 17.68 5.27
C PHE A 38 -6.91 17.57 6.77
N ILE A 39 -6.04 18.43 7.30
CA ILE A 39 -5.74 18.43 8.75
C ILE A 39 -7.00 18.71 9.55
N SER A 40 -7.80 19.70 9.13
CA SER A 40 -9.10 19.98 9.72
C SER A 40 -10.04 18.78 9.64
N PHE A 41 -10.03 18.03 8.53
CA PHE A 41 -10.79 16.80 8.39
C PHE A 41 -10.33 15.71 9.37
N ILE A 42 -9.03 15.40 9.42
CA ILE A 42 -8.45 14.36 10.28
C ILE A 42 -8.73 14.65 11.75
N ASN A 43 -8.52 15.89 12.20
CA ASN A 43 -8.63 16.26 13.61
C ASN A 43 -10.07 16.40 14.11
N ASN A 44 -10.99 16.86 13.25
CA ASN A 44 -12.36 17.19 13.66
C ASN A 44 -13.40 16.14 13.25
N ASN A 45 -12.98 15.01 12.67
CA ASN A 45 -13.85 13.91 12.24
C ASN A 45 -15.05 14.40 11.38
N ARG A 46 -14.80 15.37 10.51
CA ARG A 46 -15.81 16.09 9.71
C ARG A 46 -16.29 15.26 8.51
N THR A 47 -17.37 15.73 7.87
CA THR A 47 -17.94 15.16 6.64
C THR A 47 -16.92 15.12 5.50
N HIS A 48 -16.91 14.02 4.75
CA HIS A 48 -15.94 13.72 3.69
C HIS A 48 -16.18 14.45 2.35
N ILE A 49 -17.19 15.34 2.29
CA ILE A 49 -17.64 15.95 1.03
C ILE A 49 -16.54 16.82 0.43
N GLY A 50 -16.17 16.51 -0.82
CA GLY A 50 -15.17 17.27 -1.57
C GLY A 50 -13.72 16.86 -1.36
N LEU A 51 -13.42 15.93 -0.45
CA LEU A 51 -12.04 15.47 -0.22
C LEU A 51 -11.45 14.73 -1.42
N GLU A 52 -12.27 14.00 -2.16
CA GLU A 52 -11.82 13.28 -3.35
C GLU A 52 -11.38 14.26 -4.45
N GLU A 53 -12.15 15.31 -4.68
CA GLU A 53 -11.81 16.36 -5.62
C GLU A 53 -10.58 17.16 -5.17
N ILE A 54 -10.43 17.42 -3.86
CA ILE A 54 -9.21 18.02 -3.31
C ILE A 54 -7.99 17.11 -3.55
N LEU A 55 -8.10 15.80 -3.35
CA LEU A 55 -7.01 14.85 -3.62
C LEU A 55 -6.59 14.87 -5.09
N LYS A 56 -7.52 15.06 -6.03
CA LYS A 56 -7.19 15.20 -7.46
C LYS A 56 -6.35 16.45 -7.73
N VAL A 57 -6.70 17.59 -7.12
CA VAL A 57 -5.89 18.82 -7.24
C VAL A 57 -4.51 18.61 -6.63
N VAL A 58 -4.44 18.00 -5.45
CA VAL A 58 -3.18 17.66 -4.77
C VAL A 58 -2.30 16.75 -5.62
N LEU A 59 -2.89 15.74 -6.27
CA LEU A 59 -2.18 14.85 -7.17
C LEU A 59 -1.53 15.62 -8.33
N VAL A 60 -2.23 16.60 -8.91
CA VAL A 60 -1.66 17.47 -9.95
C VAL A 60 -0.53 18.33 -9.40
N VAL A 61 -0.73 18.95 -8.23
CA VAL A 61 0.28 19.78 -7.56
C VAL A 61 1.57 18.99 -7.27
N ILE A 62 1.46 17.78 -6.70
CA ILE A 62 2.60 16.92 -6.38
C ILE A 62 3.37 16.54 -7.65
N ARG A 63 2.68 16.30 -8.77
CA ARG A 63 3.30 15.95 -10.05
C ARG A 63 4.19 17.05 -10.63
N LYS A 64 3.98 18.31 -10.25
CA LYS A 64 4.80 19.45 -10.69
C LYS A 64 6.18 19.52 -10.05
N ARG A 65 6.46 18.74 -8.99
CA ARG A 65 7.77 18.69 -8.30
C ARG A 65 8.31 20.07 -7.87
N SER A 66 7.40 20.98 -7.52
CA SER A 66 7.72 22.37 -7.21
C SER A 66 7.50 22.72 -5.73
N ILE A 67 7.11 21.73 -4.91
CA ILE A 67 6.97 21.89 -3.46
C ILE A 67 8.29 21.50 -2.81
N ALA A 68 8.72 22.25 -1.79
CA ALA A 68 9.94 21.97 -1.05
C ALA A 68 9.87 20.59 -0.37
N TYR A 69 11.04 19.95 -0.21
CA TYR A 69 11.12 18.60 0.35
C TYR A 69 10.59 18.55 1.78
N GLU A 70 10.94 19.54 2.60
CA GLU A 70 10.56 19.65 4.01
C GLU A 70 9.03 19.75 4.17
N ASP A 71 8.39 20.57 3.34
CA ASP A 71 6.93 20.71 3.31
C ASP A 71 6.26 19.40 2.87
N MET A 72 6.85 18.71 1.90
CA MET A 72 6.35 17.40 1.45
C MET A 72 6.52 16.30 2.49
N VAL A 73 7.58 16.31 3.29
CA VAL A 73 7.75 15.39 4.43
C VAL A 73 6.61 15.58 5.43
N VAL A 74 6.34 16.83 5.81
CA VAL A 74 5.28 17.18 6.77
C VAL A 74 3.92 16.79 6.21
N PHE A 75 3.63 17.18 4.97
CA PHE A 75 2.38 16.86 4.31
C PHE A 75 2.18 15.34 4.18
N HIS A 76 3.19 14.61 3.72
CA HIS A 76 3.09 13.16 3.57
C HIS A 76 2.83 12.48 4.91
N TYR A 77 3.60 12.82 5.96
CA TYR A 77 3.48 12.19 7.25
C TYR A 77 2.19 12.55 8.00
N GLN A 78 1.92 13.84 8.17
CA GLN A 78 0.83 14.32 9.01
C GLN A 78 -0.52 14.24 8.29
N VAL A 79 -0.53 14.38 6.97
CA VAL A 79 -1.76 14.43 6.18
C VAL A 79 -2.02 13.10 5.48
N ILE A 80 -1.18 12.71 4.51
CA ILE A 80 -1.47 11.54 3.67
C ILE A 80 -1.44 10.25 4.47
N LEU A 81 -0.38 10.01 5.26
CA LEU A 81 -0.30 8.85 6.13
C LEU A 81 -1.28 8.97 7.31
N GLY A 82 -1.52 10.19 7.82
CA GLY A 82 -2.54 10.45 8.83
C GLY A 82 -3.95 10.01 8.42
N MET A 83 -4.30 10.20 7.14
CA MET A 83 -5.60 9.79 6.60
C MET A 83 -5.82 8.28 6.56
N ILE A 84 -4.77 7.45 6.60
CA ILE A 84 -4.91 5.98 6.53
C ILE A 84 -5.81 5.44 7.63
N ARG A 85 -5.79 6.07 8.81
CA ARG A 85 -6.63 5.67 9.95
C ARG A 85 -8.08 6.12 9.85
N THR A 86 -8.44 6.88 8.83
CA THR A 86 -9.79 7.38 8.60
C THR A 86 -10.57 6.45 7.68
N ARG A 87 -11.89 6.39 7.86
CA ARG A 87 -12.77 5.57 7.01
C ARG A 87 -12.70 6.00 5.54
N PHE A 88 -12.57 7.30 5.31
CA PHE A 88 -12.38 7.89 3.99
C PHE A 88 -11.27 7.22 3.20
N CYS A 89 -10.18 6.80 3.85
CA CYS A 89 -9.08 6.16 3.14
C CYS A 89 -9.50 4.86 2.43
N GLY A 90 -10.38 4.07 3.02
CA GLY A 90 -10.87 2.84 2.38
C GLY A 90 -11.90 3.09 1.28
N GLU A 91 -12.45 4.29 1.19
CA GLU A 91 -13.50 4.67 0.23
C GLU A 91 -12.94 5.51 -0.94
N SER A 92 -11.82 6.21 -0.71
CA SER A 92 -11.15 7.04 -1.71
C SER A 92 -10.48 6.22 -2.81
N LYS A 93 -10.59 6.70 -4.04
CA LYS A 93 -9.91 6.13 -5.22
C LYS A 93 -8.57 6.82 -5.48
N GLU A 94 -8.32 7.98 -4.87
CA GLU A 94 -7.15 8.81 -5.17
C GLU A 94 -6.00 8.66 -4.17
N ILE A 95 -6.22 8.16 -2.94
CA ILE A 95 -5.13 8.07 -1.94
C ILE A 95 -3.96 7.23 -2.44
N SER A 96 -4.21 6.07 -3.06
CA SER A 96 -3.13 5.23 -3.61
C SER A 96 -2.35 5.95 -4.71
N ASN A 97 -3.04 6.72 -5.57
CA ASN A 97 -2.44 7.54 -6.62
C ASN A 97 -1.57 8.67 -6.05
N VAL A 98 -2.04 9.31 -4.97
CA VAL A 98 -1.30 10.37 -4.28
C VAL A 98 -0.05 9.80 -3.62
N ILE A 99 -0.15 8.68 -2.89
CA ILE A 99 1.01 8.02 -2.28
C ILE A 99 2.02 7.61 -3.36
N LYS A 100 1.56 7.03 -4.48
CA LYS A 100 2.41 6.69 -5.63
C LYS A 100 3.12 7.92 -6.19
N ALA A 101 2.42 9.04 -6.37
CA ALA A 101 3.01 10.27 -6.89
C ALA A 101 4.07 10.84 -5.94
N ILE A 102 3.81 10.80 -4.63
CA ILE A 102 4.79 11.20 -3.60
C ILE A 102 6.01 10.30 -3.66
N CYS A 103 5.85 8.98 -3.54
CA CYS A 103 6.97 8.03 -3.55
C CYS A 103 7.79 8.10 -4.85
N ARG A 104 7.17 8.42 -5.99
CA ARG A 104 7.87 8.59 -7.27
C ARG A 104 8.65 9.90 -7.36
N ASN A 105 8.15 10.97 -6.77
CA ASN A 105 8.75 12.30 -6.86
C ASN A 105 9.71 12.60 -5.70
N TYR A 106 9.53 11.93 -4.57
CA TYR A 106 10.33 12.04 -3.35
C TYR A 106 10.65 10.63 -2.80
N PRO A 107 11.52 9.86 -3.47
CA PRO A 107 11.81 8.46 -3.11
C PRO A 107 12.33 8.26 -1.68
N GLU A 108 12.93 9.29 -1.09
CA GLU A 108 13.41 9.31 0.30
C GLU A 108 12.28 9.14 1.32
N LEU A 109 11.02 9.36 0.90
CA LEU A 109 9.83 9.17 1.74
C LEU A 109 9.31 7.73 1.73
N ILE A 110 9.82 6.86 0.85
CA ILE A 110 9.41 5.44 0.77
C ILE A 110 9.59 4.69 2.10
N PRO A 111 10.74 4.78 2.80
CA PRO A 111 10.91 4.16 4.11
C PRO A 111 9.85 4.57 5.11
N LEU A 112 9.47 5.85 5.11
CA LEU A 112 8.45 6.39 6.00
C LEU A 112 7.07 5.78 5.69
N THR A 113 6.71 5.70 4.40
CA THR A 113 5.47 5.07 3.93
C THR A 113 5.38 3.60 4.36
N ILE A 114 6.39 2.79 4.04
CA ILE A 114 6.38 1.34 4.30
C ILE A 114 6.36 1.04 5.80
N LYS A 115 7.18 1.74 6.60
CA LYS A 115 7.19 1.59 8.06
C LYS A 115 5.85 2.00 8.68
N HIS A 116 5.23 3.06 8.18
CA HIS A 116 3.91 3.48 8.65
C HIS A 116 2.84 2.44 8.30
N PHE A 117 2.79 1.95 7.06
CA PHE A 117 1.88 0.89 6.64
C PHE A 117 2.01 -0.33 7.55
N LYS A 118 3.23 -0.82 7.78
CA LYS A 118 3.49 -1.94 8.69
C LYS A 118 2.90 -1.69 10.08
N LYS A 119 3.11 -0.48 10.63
CA LYS A 119 2.62 -0.11 11.97
C LYS A 119 1.10 -0.16 12.07
N VAL A 120 0.37 0.32 11.05
CA VAL A 120 -1.09 0.51 11.12
C VAL A 120 -1.90 -0.64 10.50
N PHE A 121 -1.28 -1.52 9.72
CA PHE A 121 -1.99 -2.53 8.92
C PHE A 121 -2.91 -3.44 9.75
N GLY A 122 -2.49 -3.80 10.97
CA GLY A 122 -3.29 -4.62 11.88
C GLY A 122 -4.51 -3.88 12.46
N GLU A 123 -4.45 -2.56 12.54
CA GLU A 123 -5.41 -1.70 13.26
C GLU A 123 -6.53 -1.18 12.36
N VAL A 124 -6.34 -1.18 11.04
CA VAL A 124 -7.26 -0.54 10.07
C VAL A 124 -8.29 -1.48 9.49
N TRP A 125 -9.37 -0.92 8.93
CA TRP A 125 -10.43 -1.68 8.26
C TRP A 125 -9.93 -2.37 6.98
N SER A 126 -10.62 -3.43 6.58
CA SER A 126 -10.28 -4.22 5.40
C SER A 126 -10.16 -3.42 4.11
N ASN A 127 -11.05 -2.43 3.89
CA ASN A 127 -10.99 -1.56 2.70
C ASN A 127 -9.73 -0.69 2.71
N THR A 128 -9.34 -0.17 3.88
CA THR A 128 -8.07 0.54 4.04
C THR A 128 -6.88 -0.38 3.79
N LYS A 129 -6.94 -1.64 4.24
CA LYS A 129 -5.87 -2.63 3.95
C LYS A 129 -5.71 -2.82 2.45
N VAL A 130 -6.79 -2.91 1.69
CA VAL A 130 -6.76 -2.96 0.22
C VAL A 130 -6.02 -1.74 -0.36
N VAL A 131 -6.34 -0.53 0.11
CA VAL A 131 -5.64 0.70 -0.33
C VAL A 131 -4.15 0.67 0.02
N ILE A 132 -3.78 0.17 1.21
CA ILE A 132 -2.38 -0.02 1.60
C ILE A 132 -1.69 -1.02 0.66
N VAL A 133 -2.34 -2.15 0.31
CA VAL A 133 -1.78 -3.15 -0.60
C VAL A 133 -1.52 -2.56 -1.98
N HIS A 134 -2.48 -1.82 -2.55
CA HIS A 134 -2.27 -1.14 -3.83
C HIS A 134 -1.14 -0.11 -3.75
N ALA A 135 -1.15 0.76 -2.73
CA ALA A 135 -0.11 1.77 -2.55
C ALA A 135 1.29 1.14 -2.35
N MET A 136 1.37 0.02 -1.63
CA MET A 136 2.60 -0.74 -1.44
C MET A 136 3.11 -1.31 -2.77
N GLY A 137 2.23 -1.92 -3.58
CA GLY A 137 2.59 -2.44 -4.89
C GLY A 137 3.09 -1.39 -5.86
N GLU A 138 2.45 -0.23 -5.86
CA GLU A 138 2.88 0.92 -6.64
C GLU A 138 4.22 1.47 -6.17
N THR A 139 4.42 1.52 -4.85
CA THR A 139 5.71 1.91 -4.26
C THR A 139 6.81 0.91 -4.62
N PHE A 140 6.50 -0.38 -4.65
CA PHE A 140 7.46 -1.43 -5.02
C PHE A 140 7.90 -1.31 -6.48
N SER A 141 7.01 -0.87 -7.38
CA SER A 141 7.33 -0.68 -8.80
C SER A 141 8.34 0.44 -9.07
N VAL A 142 8.46 1.42 -8.17
CA VAL A 142 9.37 2.57 -8.30
C VAL A 142 10.62 2.45 -7.41
N MET A 143 10.70 1.41 -6.60
CA MET A 143 11.77 1.22 -5.63
C MET A 143 13.06 0.71 -6.31
N GLY A 144 14.18 1.38 -6.04
CA GLY A 144 15.51 0.89 -6.42
C GLY A 144 15.98 -0.28 -5.55
N ASP A 145 16.99 -1.03 -6.01
CA ASP A 145 17.44 -2.25 -5.33
C ASP A 145 18.03 -1.97 -3.94
N GLU A 146 18.78 -0.88 -3.76
CA GLU A 146 19.33 -0.48 -2.46
C GLU A 146 18.23 -0.18 -1.43
N MET A 147 17.21 0.58 -1.85
CA MET A 147 16.05 0.92 -1.02
C MET A 147 15.26 -0.34 -0.65
N TYR A 148 15.10 -1.26 -1.60
CA TYR A 148 14.44 -2.54 -1.37
C TYR A 148 15.15 -3.36 -0.31
N LEU A 149 16.47 -3.54 -0.41
CA LEU A 149 17.25 -4.31 0.56
C LEU A 149 17.13 -3.73 1.97
N CYS A 150 17.02 -2.40 2.10
CA CYS A 150 16.82 -1.74 3.39
C CYS A 150 15.42 -1.96 4.01
N LEU A 151 14.41 -2.28 3.19
CA LEU A 151 13.00 -2.39 3.60
C LEU A 151 12.44 -3.81 3.43
N GLU A 152 13.25 -4.77 3.00
CA GLU A 152 12.80 -6.10 2.61
C GLU A 152 12.01 -6.78 3.73
N ASN A 153 12.47 -6.67 4.98
CA ASN A 153 11.79 -7.29 6.11
C ASN A 153 10.40 -6.70 6.33
N GLU A 154 10.27 -5.38 6.32
CA GLU A 154 9.00 -4.69 6.46
C GLU A 154 8.03 -5.01 5.32
N ILE A 155 8.53 -5.09 4.08
CA ILE A 155 7.74 -5.49 2.91
C ILE A 155 7.25 -6.94 3.05
N CYS A 156 8.15 -7.87 3.37
CA CYS A 156 7.80 -9.28 3.55
C CYS A 156 6.80 -9.49 4.70
N GLU A 157 6.93 -8.75 5.80
CA GLU A 157 5.97 -8.78 6.90
C GLU A 157 4.59 -8.25 6.49
N LEU A 158 4.52 -7.16 5.73
CA LEU A 158 3.26 -6.65 5.16
C LEU A 158 2.59 -7.66 4.22
N ILE A 159 3.38 -8.34 3.39
CA ILE A 159 2.89 -9.43 2.53
C ILE A 159 2.33 -10.56 3.39
N GLY A 160 3.06 -10.98 4.43
CA GLY A 160 2.62 -12.02 5.36
C GLY A 160 1.30 -11.65 6.05
N MET A 161 1.21 -10.44 6.61
CA MET A 161 -0.02 -9.92 7.22
C MET A 161 -1.20 -9.85 6.24
N SER A 162 -0.93 -9.58 4.96
CA SER A 162 -1.96 -9.54 3.91
C SER A 162 -2.50 -10.93 3.58
N PHE A 163 -1.62 -11.95 3.46
CA PHE A 163 -2.03 -13.34 3.22
C PHE A 163 -2.66 -14.01 4.43
N ASP A 164 -2.32 -13.57 5.65
CA ASP A 164 -2.99 -14.01 6.89
C ASP A 164 -4.32 -13.27 7.16
N SER A 165 -4.68 -12.28 6.33
CA SER A 165 -5.95 -11.55 6.46
C SER A 165 -7.17 -12.47 6.28
N ASN A 166 -8.25 -12.18 7.00
CA ASN A 166 -9.53 -12.87 6.79
C ASN A 166 -10.36 -12.26 5.65
N HIS A 167 -9.93 -11.12 5.10
CA HIS A 167 -10.65 -10.42 4.05
C HIS A 167 -10.14 -10.81 2.66
N HIS A 168 -11.02 -11.36 1.83
CA HIS A 168 -10.66 -11.93 0.54
C HIS A 168 -10.02 -10.92 -0.42
N LEU A 169 -10.52 -9.68 -0.50
CA LEU A 169 -9.94 -8.65 -1.39
C LEU A 169 -8.47 -8.36 -1.04
N VAL A 170 -8.11 -8.34 0.25
CA VAL A 170 -6.73 -8.07 0.68
C VAL A 170 -5.78 -9.15 0.16
N ILE A 171 -6.20 -10.40 0.22
CA ILE A 171 -5.43 -11.55 -0.27
C ILE A 171 -5.33 -11.51 -1.80
N GLU A 172 -6.45 -11.27 -2.48
CA GLU A 172 -6.52 -11.25 -3.95
C GLU A 172 -5.71 -10.10 -4.56
N ASP A 173 -5.77 -8.92 -3.97
CA ASP A 173 -5.02 -7.75 -4.45
C ASP A 173 -3.54 -7.91 -4.13
N MET A 174 -3.18 -8.45 -2.96
CA MET A 174 -1.78 -8.74 -2.66
C MET A 174 -1.22 -9.75 -3.66
N ALA A 175 -2.01 -10.77 -3.98
CA ALA A 175 -1.63 -11.76 -4.94
C ALA A 175 -1.34 -11.15 -6.33
N GLU A 176 -2.22 -10.27 -6.79
CA GLU A 176 -2.09 -9.56 -8.06
C GLU A 176 -0.89 -8.62 -8.08
N ILE A 177 -0.68 -7.86 -7.00
CA ILE A 177 0.45 -6.94 -6.86
C ILE A 177 1.79 -7.65 -6.91
N LEU A 178 1.91 -8.84 -6.33
CA LEU A 178 3.14 -9.64 -6.44
C LEU A 178 3.42 -10.06 -7.88
N LEU A 179 2.40 -10.48 -8.63
CA LEU A 179 2.55 -10.82 -10.04
C LEU A 179 2.94 -9.60 -10.89
N LEU A 180 2.32 -8.44 -10.65
CA LEU A 180 2.65 -7.19 -11.34
C LEU A 180 4.10 -6.76 -11.08
N ASN A 181 4.64 -7.08 -9.91
CA ASN A 181 6.01 -6.78 -9.53
C ASN A 181 6.97 -7.98 -9.66
N TYR A 182 6.63 -8.98 -10.49
CA TYR A 182 7.42 -10.21 -10.70
C TYR A 182 8.91 -9.93 -10.97
N ARG A 183 9.24 -8.91 -11.77
CA ARG A 183 10.63 -8.56 -12.10
C ARG A 183 11.44 -8.13 -10.87
N SER A 184 10.84 -7.33 -9.98
CA SER A 184 11.50 -6.93 -8.74
C SER A 184 11.66 -8.11 -7.79
N ILE A 185 10.66 -9.00 -7.73
CA ILE A 185 10.76 -10.23 -6.94
C ILE A 185 11.86 -11.15 -7.47
N LEU A 186 11.96 -11.34 -8.79
CA LEU A 186 12.95 -12.21 -9.42
C LEU A 186 14.39 -11.79 -9.08
N ARG A 187 14.66 -10.47 -9.06
CA ARG A 187 15.98 -9.91 -8.71
C ARG A 187 16.41 -10.27 -7.28
N HIS A 188 15.46 -10.36 -6.35
CA HIS A 188 15.70 -10.58 -4.93
C HIS A 188 15.20 -11.96 -4.45
N LYS A 189 15.00 -12.90 -5.38
CA LYS A 189 14.29 -14.16 -5.11
C LYS A 189 14.88 -14.96 -3.96
N GLU A 190 16.20 -15.00 -3.84
CA GLU A 190 16.93 -15.81 -2.85
C GLU A 190 16.64 -15.39 -1.41
N THR A 191 16.38 -14.11 -1.16
CA THR A 191 16.07 -13.58 0.18
C THR A 191 14.57 -13.38 0.39
N PHE A 192 13.86 -12.95 -0.66
CA PHE A 192 12.44 -12.63 -0.60
C PHE A 192 11.57 -13.87 -0.48
N VAL A 193 11.73 -14.84 -1.39
CA VAL A 193 10.84 -16.01 -1.47
C VAL A 193 10.80 -16.78 -0.16
N PRO A 194 11.93 -17.10 0.51
CA PRO A 194 11.89 -17.80 1.79
C PRO A 194 11.08 -17.10 2.88
N LYS A 195 11.01 -15.75 2.87
CA LYS A 195 10.28 -14.97 3.88
C LYS A 195 8.77 -14.98 3.65
N VAL A 196 8.32 -14.99 2.40
CA VAL A 196 6.90 -14.88 2.04
C VAL A 196 6.25 -16.21 1.63
N PHE A 197 7.03 -17.25 1.38
CA PHE A 197 6.53 -18.53 0.89
C PHE A 197 5.48 -19.16 1.81
N GLU A 198 5.75 -19.21 3.12
CA GLU A 198 4.84 -19.84 4.08
C GLU A 198 3.45 -19.18 4.11
N PRO A 199 3.32 -17.85 4.26
CA PRO A 199 2.02 -17.17 4.17
C PRO A 199 1.27 -17.47 2.86
N ILE A 200 1.95 -17.40 1.71
CA ILE A 200 1.34 -17.65 0.39
C ILE A 200 0.84 -19.09 0.29
N TYR A 201 1.69 -20.07 0.65
CA TYR A 201 1.36 -21.48 0.58
C TYR A 201 0.24 -21.87 1.57
N ARG A 202 0.22 -21.26 2.76
CA ARG A 202 -0.88 -21.45 3.71
C ARG A 202 -2.20 -20.89 3.15
N ALA A 203 -2.15 -19.71 2.54
CA ALA A 203 -3.32 -19.11 1.91
C ALA A 203 -3.88 -20.01 0.80
N SER A 204 -3.02 -20.62 -0.04
CA SER A 204 -3.49 -21.52 -1.11
C SER A 204 -4.21 -22.77 -0.60
N GLN A 205 -4.00 -23.17 0.66
CA GLN A 205 -4.64 -24.33 1.29
C GLN A 205 -5.94 -23.97 2.04
N LYS A 206 -6.01 -22.76 2.59
CA LYS A 206 -7.11 -22.32 3.47
C LYS A 206 -8.18 -21.50 2.73
N PHE A 207 -7.80 -20.84 1.64
CA PHE A 207 -8.67 -19.86 1.01
C PHE A 207 -9.87 -20.52 0.34
N TRP A 208 -11.08 -20.07 0.70
CA TRP A 208 -12.34 -20.74 0.32
C TRP A 208 -12.86 -20.31 -1.06
N ARG A 209 -12.50 -19.12 -1.53
CA ARG A 209 -12.99 -18.58 -2.80
C ARG A 209 -12.09 -19.03 -3.95
N ILE A 210 -12.66 -19.80 -4.88
CA ILE A 210 -11.94 -20.42 -6.02
C ILE A 210 -11.16 -19.39 -6.84
N GLU A 211 -11.75 -18.24 -7.13
CA GLU A 211 -11.11 -17.17 -7.93
C GLU A 211 -9.81 -16.67 -7.28
N GLY A 212 -9.81 -16.43 -5.97
CA GLY A 212 -8.59 -16.02 -5.27
C GLY A 212 -7.60 -17.16 -5.06
N VAL A 213 -8.06 -18.42 -4.93
CA VAL A 213 -7.16 -19.59 -4.95
C VAL A 213 -6.36 -19.60 -6.26
N ASN A 214 -7.01 -19.38 -7.41
CA ASN A 214 -6.32 -19.31 -8.69
C ASN A 214 -5.27 -18.19 -8.73
N LYS A 215 -5.57 -17.00 -8.18
CA LYS A 215 -4.58 -15.91 -8.07
C LYS A 215 -3.37 -16.32 -7.20
N ILE A 216 -3.60 -16.98 -6.06
CA ILE A 216 -2.52 -17.46 -5.19
C ILE A 216 -1.69 -18.55 -5.88
N LEU A 217 -2.34 -19.52 -6.54
CA LEU A 217 -1.65 -20.59 -7.26
C LEU A 217 -0.79 -20.05 -8.40
N ARG A 218 -1.22 -18.98 -9.08
CA ARG A 218 -0.40 -18.30 -10.10
C ARG A 218 0.91 -17.74 -9.52
N ILE A 219 0.93 -17.28 -8.28
CA ILE A 219 2.16 -16.82 -7.63
C ILE A 219 3.06 -17.99 -7.26
N LEU A 220 2.49 -19.06 -6.71
CA LEU A 220 3.26 -20.27 -6.41
C LEU A 220 3.87 -20.86 -7.69
N HIS A 221 3.11 -20.86 -8.79
CA HIS A 221 3.62 -21.22 -10.11
C HIS A 221 4.74 -20.29 -10.57
N ALA A 222 4.55 -18.97 -10.45
CA ALA A 222 5.57 -18.00 -10.80
C ALA A 222 6.86 -18.20 -10.00
N ILE A 223 6.77 -18.50 -8.69
CA ILE A 223 7.92 -18.83 -7.83
C ILE A 223 8.60 -20.12 -8.30
N LEU A 224 7.83 -21.15 -8.65
CA LEU A 224 8.35 -22.41 -9.19
C LEU A 224 9.13 -22.17 -10.50
N GLU A 225 8.60 -21.33 -11.38
CA GLU A 225 9.27 -20.93 -12.63
C GLU A 225 10.52 -20.07 -12.40
N MET A 226 10.52 -19.20 -11.36
CA MET A 226 11.69 -18.39 -11.01
C MET A 226 12.89 -19.26 -10.60
N ASP A 227 12.65 -20.28 -9.78
CA ASP A 227 13.67 -21.24 -9.32
C ASP A 227 13.04 -22.47 -8.67
N CYS A 228 13.07 -23.61 -9.38
CA CYS A 228 12.48 -24.85 -8.89
C CYS A 228 13.15 -25.38 -7.62
N ARG A 229 14.47 -25.20 -7.48
CA ARG A 229 15.23 -25.68 -6.31
C ARG A 229 14.93 -24.83 -5.08
N LEU A 230 14.79 -23.52 -5.26
CA LEU A 230 14.37 -22.61 -4.19
C LEU A 230 12.94 -22.94 -3.72
N PHE A 231 12.02 -23.16 -4.66
CA PHE A 231 10.65 -23.57 -4.35
C PHE A 231 10.64 -24.86 -3.51
N GLU A 232 11.34 -25.91 -3.95
CA GLU A 232 11.44 -27.17 -3.20
C GLU A 232 12.02 -26.99 -1.81
N ARG A 233 13.06 -26.14 -1.68
CA ARG A 233 13.70 -25.85 -0.39
C ARG A 233 12.71 -25.19 0.58
N CYS A 234 11.97 -24.20 0.11
CA CYS A 234 10.93 -23.52 0.89
C CYS A 234 9.79 -24.47 1.28
N LEU A 235 9.34 -25.33 0.36
CA LEU A 235 8.32 -26.34 0.62
C LEU A 235 8.78 -27.36 1.67
N LYS A 236 10.01 -27.85 1.56
CA LYS A 236 10.62 -28.74 2.58
C LYS A 236 10.68 -28.06 3.94
N ALA A 237 11.15 -26.80 4.00
CA ALA A 237 11.23 -26.03 5.24
C ALA A 237 9.86 -25.84 5.89
N TYR A 238 8.84 -25.50 5.11
CA TYR A 238 7.45 -25.39 5.58
C TYR A 238 6.94 -26.71 6.16
N ASN A 239 7.12 -27.82 5.44
CA ASN A 239 6.66 -29.13 5.90
C ASN A 239 7.35 -29.55 7.20
N VAL A 240 8.68 -29.39 7.31
CA VAL A 240 9.42 -29.68 8.55
C VAL A 240 8.90 -28.87 9.72
N LYS A 241 8.66 -27.56 9.53
CA LYS A 241 8.10 -26.67 10.57
C LYS A 241 6.69 -27.13 10.98
N ARG A 242 5.84 -27.48 10.01
CA ARG A 242 4.48 -27.97 10.26
C ARG A 242 4.47 -29.28 11.05
N TRP A 243 5.31 -30.24 10.70
CA TRP A 243 5.47 -31.49 11.43
C TRP A 243 5.94 -31.23 12.87
N ARG A 244 7.02 -30.45 13.05
CA ARG A 244 7.53 -30.11 14.39
C ARG A 244 6.47 -29.47 15.27
N ASN A 245 5.64 -28.57 14.72
CA ASN A 245 4.57 -27.91 15.46
C ASN A 245 3.42 -28.86 15.82
N ARG A 246 3.10 -29.84 14.96
CA ARG A 246 2.11 -30.87 15.26
C ARG A 246 2.56 -31.76 16.43
N TRP A 247 3.78 -32.27 16.35
CA TRP A 247 4.37 -33.10 17.41
C TRP A 247 4.39 -32.37 18.76
N LYS A 248 4.80 -31.10 18.79
CA LYS A 248 4.78 -30.29 20.03
C LYS A 248 3.39 -30.18 20.65
N ARG A 249 2.34 -30.01 19.85
CA ARG A 249 0.96 -29.89 20.34
C ARG A 249 0.45 -31.21 20.91
N GLU A 250 0.77 -32.32 20.26
CA GLU A 250 0.40 -33.67 20.72
C GLU A 250 1.11 -34.01 22.03
N SER A 251 2.41 -33.66 22.16
CA SER A 251 3.17 -33.86 23.40
C SER A 251 2.78 -32.93 24.56
N SER A 252 2.17 -31.76 24.30
CA SER A 252 1.67 -30.85 25.34
C SER A 252 0.27 -31.17 25.86
N CYS A 253 -0.43 -32.10 25.19
CA CYS A 253 -1.75 -32.60 25.60
C CYS A 253 -1.70 -34.02 26.19
N SER A 254 -0.49 -34.57 26.37
CA SER A 254 -0.20 -35.85 27.03
C SER A 254 0.36 -35.58 28.42
#